data_AF-A0A7W5B0R1-F1
#
_entry.id   AF-A0A7W5B0R1-F1
#
_cell.length_a   1.000
_cell.length_b   1.000
_cell.length_c   1.000
_cell.angle_alpha   90.00
_cell.angle_beta   90.00
_cell.angle_gamma   90.00
#
_symmetry.space_group_name_H-M   'P 1'
#
loop_
_entity.id
_entity.type
_entity.pdbx_description
1 polymer ?
#
loop_
_entity_poly.entity_id
_entity_poly.type
_entity_poly.pdbx_seq_one_letter_code
_entity_poly.pdbx_strand_id
1 'polypeptide(L)' 'MSITLFLIAAYLTYYTFSYGRNIGSKGNKKAAMAVYLLAGIFLPLTAYLVLGQ' A
#
# COMPACT_ATOMS: atom_id res chain seq x y z
N MET A 1 13.23 -11.41 11.57
CA MET A 1 13.00 -10.82 10.21
C MET A 1 13.64 -9.44 10.16
N SER A 2 14.34 -9.09 9.08
CA SER A 2 15.04 -7.79 9.00
C SER A 2 14.06 -6.61 9.02
N ILE A 3 14.19 -5.73 10.02
CA ILE A 3 13.47 -4.44 10.17
C ILE A 3 13.38 -3.65 8.85
N THR A 4 14.41 -3.77 8.01
CA THR A 4 14.47 -3.18 6.67
C THR A 4 13.29 -3.59 5.79
N LEU A 5 12.89 -4.87 5.79
CA LEU A 5 11.76 -5.36 4.99
C LEU A 5 10.43 -4.79 5.47
N PHE A 6 10.27 -4.65 6.79
CA PHE A 6 9.10 -4.00 7.37
C PHE A 6 9.01 -2.53 6.93
N LEU A 7 10.10 -1.77 7.03
CA LEU A 7 10.13 -0.36 6.61
C LEU A 7 9.85 -0.20 5.12
N ILE A 8 10.39 -1.08 4.28
CA ILE A 8 10.12 -1.08 2.83
C ILE A 8 8.65 -1.36 2.56
N ALA A 9 8.05 -2.38 3.20
CA ALA A 9 6.64 -2.72 3.02
C ALA A 9 5.71 -1.61 3.52
N ALA A 10 5.99 -1.01 4.68
CA ALA A 10 5.25 0.12 5.22
C ALA A 10 5.33 1.34 4.29
N TYR A 11 6.52 1.64 3.76
CA TYR A 11 6.73 2.74 2.82
C TYR A 11 5.96 2.52 1.51
N LEU A 12 6.05 1.34 0.91
CA LEU A 12 5.31 0.98 -0.30
C LEU A 12 3.80 1.06 -0.11
N THR A 13 3.30 0.57 1.03
CA THR A 13 1.87 0.63 1.35
C THR A 13 1.40 2.08 1.45
N TYR A 14 2.12 2.92 2.19
CA TYR A 14 1.82 4.34 2.31
C TYR A 14 1.84 5.05 0.95
N TYR A 15 2.87 4.81 0.13
CA TYR A 15 3.03 5.46 -1.16
C TYR A 15 1.92 5.05 -2.14
N THR A 16 1.55 3.76 -2.16
CA THR A 16 0.47 3.24 -3.00
C THR A 16 -0.87 3.85 -2.61
N PHE A 17 -1.13 3.99 -1.30
CA PHE A 17 -2.35 4.63 -0.80
C PHE A 17 -2.43 6.12 -1.16
N SER A 18 -1.31 6.83 -0.99
CA SER A 18 -1.17 8.26 -1.35
C SER A 18 -1.37 8.47 -2.86
N TYR A 19 -0.80 7.58 -3.68
CA TYR A 19 -0.95 7.61 -5.12
C TYR A 19 -2.39 7.33 -5.58
N GLY A 20 -3.05 6.34 -4.98
CA GLY A 20 -4.47 6.05 -5.25
C GLY A 20 -5.38 7.23 -4.90
N ARG A 21 -5.10 7.91 -3.79
CA ARG A 21 -5.82 9.13 -3.37
C ARG A 21 -5.61 10.29 -4.33
N ASN A 22 -4.39 10.47 -4.83
CA ASN A 22 -4.06 11.50 -5.83
C ASN A 22 -4.78 11.25 -7.16
N ILE A 23 -4.78 10.00 -7.65
CA ILE A 23 -5.51 9.62 -8.88
C ILE A 23 -7.03 9.81 -8.71
N GLY A 24 -7.58 9.42 -7.55
CA GLY A 24 -9.00 9.63 -7.23
C GLY A 24 -9.37 11.11 -7.25
N SER A 25 -8.50 11.96 -6.72
CA SER A 25 -8.68 13.41 -6.73
C SER A 25 -8.63 14.02 -8.14
N LYS A 26 -7.94 13.38 -9.10
CA LYS A 26 -7.90 13.78 -10.51
C LYS A 26 -9.13 13.34 -11.32
N GLY A 27 -10.16 12.79 -10.65
CA GLY A 27 -11.42 12.39 -11.27
C GLY A 27 -11.39 10.99 -11.91
N ASN A 28 -10.25 10.31 -11.93
CA ASN A 28 -10.11 9.00 -12.55
C ASN A 28 -10.39 7.86 -11.56
N LYS A 29 -11.65 7.76 -11.14
CA LYS A 29 -12.12 6.84 -10.08
C LYS A 29 -11.79 5.36 -10.35
N LYS A 30 -11.80 4.92 -11.61
CA LYS A 30 -11.47 3.54 -12.01
C LYS A 30 -10.00 3.22 -11.74
N ALA A 31 -9.10 4.12 -12.13
CA ALA A 31 -7.68 3.98 -11.87
C ALA A 31 -7.37 4.05 -10.36
N ALA A 32 -8.07 4.94 -9.63
CA ALA A 32 -7.94 4.99 -8.18
C ALA A 32 -8.34 3.66 -7.51
N MET A 33 -9.45 3.06 -7.95
CA MET A 33 -9.92 1.77 -7.41
C MET A 33 -8.94 0.62 -7.69
N ALA A 34 -8.33 0.59 -8.87
CA ALA A 34 -7.27 -0.39 -9.17
C ALA A 34 -6.05 -0.21 -8.27
N VAL A 35 -5.66 1.03 -7.97
CA VAL A 35 -4.54 1.33 -7.07
C VAL A 35 -4.89 1.00 -5.61
N TYR A 36 -6.13 1.22 -5.18
CA TYR A 36 -6.58 0.80 -3.85
C TYR A 36 -6.63 -0.72 -3.70
N LEU A 37 -7.04 -1.45 -4.75
CA LEU A 37 -6.97 -2.92 -4.77
C LEU A 37 -5.53 -3.41 -4.66
N LEU A 38 -4.59 -2.78 -5.38
CA LEU A 38 -3.15 -3.05 -5.25
C LEU A 38 -2.65 -2.76 -3.83
N ALA A 39 -3.01 -1.62 -3.24
CA ALA A 39 -2.67 -1.28 -1.86
C ALA A 39 -3.21 -2.32 -0.87
N GLY A 40 -4.39 -2.88 -1.15
CA GLY A 40 -4.99 -3.98 -0.39
C GLY A 40 -4.17 -5.28 -0.41
N ILE A 41 -3.28 -5.49 -1.37
CA ILE A 41 -2.35 -6.65 -1.42
C ILE A 41 -1.11 -6.37 -0.55
N PHE A 42 -0.65 -5.12 -0.48
CA PHE A 42 0.49 -4.73 0.36
C PHE A 42 0.14 -4.65 1.85
N LEU A 43 -1.13 -4.44 2.18
CA LEU A 43 -1.64 -4.39 3.56
C LEU A 43 -1.44 -5.72 4.32
N PRO A 44 -1.89 -6.89 3.82
CA PRO A 44 -1.63 -8.19 4.47
C PRO A 44 -0.15 -8.56 4.45
N LEU A 45 0.62 -8.12 3.44
CA LEU A 45 2.07 -8.33 3.41
C LEU A 45 2.76 -7.55 4.55
N THR A 46 2.37 -6.29 4.75
CA THR A 46 2.85 -5.46 5.86
C THR A 46 2.39 -6.01 7.21
N ALA A 47 1.13 -6.44 7.32
CA ALA A 47 0.59 -7.06 8.53
C ALA A 47 1.30 -8.38 8.87
N TYR A 48 1.59 -9.23 7.89
CA TYR A 48 2.36 -10.46 8.07
C TYR A 48 3.80 -10.18 8.53
N LEU A 49 4.44 -9.13 8.01
CA LEU A 49 5.78 -8.72 8.44
C LEU A 49 5.82 -8.07 9.83
N VAL A 50 4.70 -7.53 10.32
CA VAL A 50 4.54 -6.96 11.68
C VAL A 50 4.16 -8.02 12.70
N LEU A 51 3.16 -8.85 12.38
CA LEU A 51 2.59 -9.86 13.28
C LEU A 51 3.37 -11.18 13.26
N GLY A 52 4.17 -11.42 12.23
CA GLY A 52 5.07 -12.57 12.12
C GLY A 52 6.45 -12.35 12.74
N GLN A 53 6.67 -11.23 13.44
CA GLN A 53 7.80 -11.02 14.35
C GLN A 53 7.44 -11.47 15.76
#